data_AF-A0A2V6Y6G1-F1
#
_entry.id   AF-A0A2V6Y6G1-F1
#
_cell.length_a   1.000
_cell.length_b   1.000
_cell.length_c   1.000
_cell.angle_alpha   90.00
_cell.angle_beta   90.00
_cell.angle_gamma   90.00
#
_symmetry.space_group_name_H-M   'P 1'
#
loop_
_entity.id
_entity.type
_entity.pdbx_description
1 polymer ?
#
loop_
_entity_poly.entity_id
_entity_poly.type
_entity_poly.pdbx_seq_one_letter_code
_entity_poly.pdbx_strand_id
1 'polypeptide(L)' 'MNGVHDMGGMHGMGPIVREENEPVFHHDWEGRVLALNLAAGALGEWNIDMSRHARERMPA' A
#
# COMPACT_ATOMS: atom_id res chain seq x y z
N MET A 1 -8.85 8.44 10.18
CA MET A 1 -8.01 9.59 10.56
C MET A 1 -7.97 10.51 9.36
N ASN A 2 -8.05 11.83 9.52
CA ASN A 2 -8.00 12.74 8.37
C ASN A 2 -6.54 12.94 7.94
N GLY A 3 -6.05 12.08 7.05
CA GLY A 3 -4.69 12.09 6.52
C GLY A 3 -4.64 11.85 5.01
N VAL A 4 -3.45 11.91 4.40
CA VAL A 4 -3.28 11.87 2.93
C VAL A 4 -3.82 10.60 2.26
N HIS A 5 -3.97 9.50 3.00
CA HIS A 5 -4.54 8.26 2.47
C HIS A 5 -6.03 8.38 2.12
N ASP A 6 -6.76 9.35 2.68
CA ASP A 6 -8.18 9.60 2.43
C ASP A 6 -8.35 10.58 1.25
N MET A 7 -8.03 10.11 0.04
CA MET A 7 -7.96 10.95 -1.16
C MET A 7 -9.31 11.17 -1.86
N GLY A 8 -10.42 10.69 -1.29
CA GLY A 8 -11.75 10.77 -1.89
C GLY A 8 -12.18 12.22 -2.14
N GLY A 9 -12.30 12.61 -3.43
CA GLY A 9 -12.74 13.95 -3.81
C GLY A 9 -11.65 15.03 -3.83
N MET A 10 -10.36 14.67 -3.66
CA MET A 10 -9.25 15.60 -3.82
C MET A 10 -9.06 16.01 -5.29
N HIS A 11 -8.58 17.24 -5.52
CA HIS A 11 -8.20 17.76 -6.83
C HIS A 11 -6.67 17.86 -6.96
N GLY A 12 -6.17 17.95 -8.20
CA GLY A 12 -4.76 18.31 -8.47
C GLY A 12 -3.78 17.15 -8.70
N MET A 13 -4.24 15.91 -8.86
CA MET A 13 -3.38 14.71 -9.01
C MET A 13 -2.96 14.40 -10.46
N GLY A 14 -3.43 15.19 -11.44
CA GLY A 14 -3.14 14.95 -12.87
C GLY A 14 -3.95 13.79 -13.48
N PRO A 15 -3.65 13.42 -14.74
CA PRO A 15 -4.31 12.32 -15.43
C PRO A 15 -3.83 10.94 -14.94
N ILE A 16 -4.67 9.92 -15.09
CA ILE A 16 -4.30 8.52 -14.84
C ILE A 16 -3.48 8.00 -16.02
N VAL A 17 -2.23 7.61 -15.76
CA VAL A 17 -1.34 6.97 -16.74
C VAL A 17 -1.32 5.46 -16.47
N ARG A 18 -1.49 4.63 -17.51
CA ARG A 18 -1.49 3.16 -17.40
C ARG A 18 -0.34 2.59 -18.23
N GLU A 19 0.36 1.61 -17.68
CA GLU A 19 1.40 0.86 -18.40
C GLU A 19 0.75 -0.28 -19.21
N GLU A 20 1.17 -0.45 -20.46
CA GLU A 20 0.72 -1.58 -21.28
C GLU A 20 1.46 -2.85 -20.85
N ASN A 21 0.71 -3.94 -20.61
CA ASN A 21 1.26 -5.21 -20.12
C ASN A 21 2.02 -5.08 -18.78
N GLU A 22 1.53 -4.22 -17.88
CA GLU A 22 2.11 -3.99 -16.56
C GLU A 22 2.35 -5.33 -15.81
N PRO A 23 3.60 -5.58 -15.35
CA PRO A 23 3.90 -6.78 -14.60
C PRO A 23 3.27 -6.74 -13.20
N VAL A 24 3.07 -7.89 -12.56
CA VAL A 24 2.59 -7.94 -11.16
C VAL A 24 3.57 -7.27 -10.19
N PHE A 25 4.87 -7.41 -10.47
CA PHE A 25 5.96 -6.75 -9.76
C PHE A 25 6.96 -6.19 -10.78
N HIS A 26 7.29 -4.91 -10.67
CA HIS A 26 8.30 -4.23 -11.47
C HIS A 26 9.72 -4.59 -11.02
N HIS A 27 9.87 -4.95 -9.75
CA HIS A 27 11.15 -5.34 -9.17
C HIS A 27 11.04 -6.60 -8.30
N ASP A 28 12.07 -7.44 -8.32
CA ASP A 28 12.14 -8.68 -7.53
C ASP A 28 11.86 -8.50 -6.04
N TRP A 29 12.16 -7.32 -5.48
CA TRP A 29 11.99 -7.05 -4.05
C TRP A 29 10.53 -6.83 -3.66
N GLU A 30 9.66 -6.40 -4.57
CA GLU A 30 8.25 -6.07 -4.26
C GLU A 30 7.50 -7.32 -3.83
N GLY A 31 7.69 -8.43 -4.55
CA GLY A 31 7.15 -9.73 -4.17
C GLY A 31 7.67 -10.23 -2.82
N ARG A 32 8.95 -9.95 -2.50
CA ARG A 32 9.53 -10.31 -1.19
C ARG A 32 8.89 -9.52 -0.06
N VAL A 33 8.69 -8.21 -0.22
CA VAL A 33 8.06 -7.36 0.80
C VAL A 33 6.59 -7.75 1.01
N LEU A 34 5.86 -8.06 -0.06
CA LEU A 34 4.49 -8.57 0.06
C LEU A 34 4.45 -9.88 0.86
N ALA A 35 5.33 -10.82 0.54
CA ALA A 35 5.42 -12.11 1.24
C ALA A 35 5.72 -11.92 2.74
N LEU A 36 6.63 -11.01 3.09
CA LEU A 36 6.94 -10.68 4.49
C LEU A 36 5.72 -10.13 5.23
N ASN A 37 4.98 -9.19 4.64
CA ASN A 37 3.80 -8.60 5.26
C ASN A 37 2.69 -9.64 5.51
N LEU A 38 2.47 -10.55 4.54
CA LEU A 38 1.50 -11.64 4.68
C LEU A 38 1.93 -12.67 5.74
N ALA A 39 3.22 -13.05 5.75
CA ALA A 39 3.75 -14.00 6.72
C ALA A 39 3.62 -13.47 8.16
N ALA A 40 3.96 -12.21 8.41
CA ALA A 40 3.80 -11.58 9.72
C ALA A 40 2.32 -11.55 10.16
N GLY A 41 1.39 -11.28 9.24
CA GLY A 41 -0.04 -11.38 9.52
C GLY A 41 -0.49 -12.80 9.85
N ALA A 42 -0.01 -13.81 9.12
CA ALA A 42 -0.31 -15.21 9.37
C ALA A 42 0.27 -15.72 10.71
N LEU A 43 1.41 -15.16 11.14
CA LEU A 43 2.02 -15.42 12.45
C LEU A 43 1.32 -14.68 13.60
N GLY A 44 0.39 -13.77 13.31
CA GLY A 44 -0.38 -13.02 14.30
C GLY A 44 0.34 -11.77 14.85
N GLU A 45 1.44 -11.34 14.25
CA GLU A 45 2.17 -10.12 14.65
C GLU A 45 1.32 -8.86 14.46
N TRP A 46 0.41 -8.89 13.49
CA TRP A 46 -0.63 -7.87 13.30
C TRP A 46 -1.84 -8.41 12.56
N ASN A 47 -3.00 -7.83 12.84
CA ASN A 47 -4.19 -8.03 11.99
C ASN A 47 -4.20 -7.02 10.83
N ILE A 48 -5.18 -7.18 9.93
CA ILE A 48 -5.30 -6.32 8.75
C ILE A 48 -5.56 -4.84 9.10
N ASP A 49 -6.26 -4.57 10.20
CA ASP A 49 -6.61 -3.21 10.62
C ASP A 49 -5.38 -2.46 11.15
N MET A 50 -4.53 -3.13 11.94
CA MET A 50 -3.24 -2.62 12.37
C MET A 50 -2.33 -2.30 11.18
N SER A 51 -2.29 -3.19 10.18
CA SER A 51 -1.49 -2.98 8.95
C SER A 51 -1.98 -1.79 8.12
N ARG A 52 -3.30 -1.54 8.06
CA ARG A 52 -3.86 -0.33 7.44
C ARG A 52 -3.46 0.91 8.23
N HIS A 53 -3.73 0.90 9.53
CA HIS A 53 -3.48 2.05 10.40
C HIS A 53 -1.99 2.42 10.51
N ALA A 54 -1.08 1.46 10.37
CA ALA A 54 0.36 1.74 10.29
C ALA A 54 0.72 2.62 9.07
N ARG A 55 0.16 2.32 7.88
CA ARG A 55 0.37 3.13 6.67
C ARG A 55 -0.27 4.51 6.77
N GLU A 56 -1.44 4.59 7.39
CA GLU A 56 -2.15 5.86 7.61
C GLU A 56 -1.37 6.86 8.46
N ARG A 57 -0.49 6.37 9.36
CA ARG A 57 0.33 7.18 10.29
C ARG A 57 1.72 7.51 9.78
N MET A 58 2.08 7.11 8.56
CA MET A 58 3.37 7.50 7.98
C MET A 58 3.44 9.03 7.85
N PRO A 59 4.61 9.67 8.09
CA PRO A 59 4.79 11.09 7.84
C PRO A 59 4.41 11.45 6.40
N ALA A 60 3.75 12.60 6.25
CA ALA A 60 3.40 13.18 4.96
C ALA A 60 4.62 13.78 4.25
#